data_AF-A0A7W1BGL9-F1
#
_entry.id   AF-A0A7W1BGL9-F1
#
_cell.length_a   1.000
_cell.length_b   1.000
_cell.length_c   1.000
_cell.angle_alpha   90.00
_cell.angle_beta   90.00
_cell.angle_gamma   90.00
#
_symmetry.space_group_name_H-M   'P 1'
#
loop_
_entity.id
_entity.type
_entity.pdbx_description
1 polymer ?
#
loop_
_entity_poly.entity_id
_entity_poly.type
_entity_poly.pdbx_seq_one_letter_code
_entity_poly.pdbx_strand_id
1 'polypeptide(L)' 'RVDIRCDAAYRPMVVELNPLPGILPDPRDNSCFPKAARAAGISYDDLIRTVADIAWRRISGRSLLAEVA' A
#
# COMPACT_ATOMS: atom_id res chain seq x y z
N ARG A 1 -2.91 -0.06 -5.82
CA ARG A 1 -2.70 1.38 -6.09
C ARG A 1 -3.83 1.86 -7.00
N VAL A 2 -4.39 3.03 -6.73
CA VAL A 2 -5.40 3.64 -7.60
C VAL A 2 -4.88 4.99 -8.03
N ASP A 3 -4.79 5.20 -9.34
CA ASP A 3 -4.32 6.45 -9.90
C ASP A 3 -5.54 7.30 -10.28
N ILE A 4 -5.58 8.53 -9.77
CA ILE A 4 -6.72 9.43 -9.89
C ILE A 4 -6.27 10.68 -10.64
N ARG A 5 -7.12 11.17 -11.55
CA ARG A 5 -6.96 12.49 -12.18
C ARG A 5 -8.19 13.33 -11.87
N CYS A 6 -7.98 14.58 -11.48
CA CYS A 6 -9.07 15.53 -11.29
C CYS A 6 -9.36 16.31 -12.58
N ASP A 7 -10.64 16.56 -12.88
CA ASP A 7 -11.05 17.49 -13.93
C ASP A 7 -10.85 18.95 -13.51
N ALA A 8 -11.21 19.90 -14.38
CA ALA A 8 -11.10 21.34 -14.10
C ALA A 8 -11.98 21.83 -12.93
N ALA A 9 -12.96 21.03 -12.50
CA ALA A 9 -13.81 21.28 -11.34
C ALA A 9 -13.42 20.42 -10.12
N TYR A 10 -12.20 19.88 -10.11
CA TYR A 10 -11.65 19.02 -9.06
C TYR A 10 -12.40 17.71 -8.82
N ARG A 11 -13.22 17.24 -9.78
CA ARG A 11 -13.88 15.94 -9.65
C ARG A 11 -12.89 14.81 -9.91
N PRO A 12 -12.71 13.87 -8.96
CA PRO A 12 -11.75 12.78 -9.12
C PRO A 12 -12.28 11.72 -10.08
N MET A 13 -11.43 11.31 -11.02
CA MET A 13 -11.70 10.26 -12.00
C MET A 13 -10.64 9.16 -11.84
N VAL A 14 -11.08 7.90 -11.75
CA VAL A 14 -10.16 6.75 -11.69
C VAL A 14 -9.57 6.52 -13.07
N VAL A 15 -8.24 6.52 -13.16
CA VAL A 15 -7.49 6.29 -14.40
C VAL A 15 -6.98 4.86 -14.48
N GLU A 16 -6.46 4.34 -13.37
CA GLU A 16 -5.88 2.99 -13.29
C GLU A 16 -6.20 2.36 -11.93
N LEU A 17 -6.51 1.08 -11.95
CA LEU A 17 -6.45 0.20 -10.78
C LEU A 17 -5.29 -0.78 -10.98
N ASN A 18 -4.23 -0.61 -10.20
CA ASN A 18 -3.07 -1.48 -10.24
C ASN A 18 -3.04 -2.38 -8.99
N PRO A 19 -3.38 -3.68 -9.12
CA PRO A 19 -3.40 -4.62 -8.01
C PRO A 19 -2.00 -5.07 -7.55
N LEU A 20 -0.96 -4.90 -8.38
CA LEU A 20 0.42 -5.28 -8.09
C LEU A 20 1.35 -4.08 -8.27
N PRO A 21 1.25 -3.06 -7.39
CA PRO A 21 2.14 -1.91 -7.47
C PRO A 21 3.58 -2.31 -7.14
N GLY A 22 4.55 -1.56 -7.68
CA GLY A 22 5.94 -1.67 -7.24
C GLY A 22 6.08 -1.42 -5.73
N ILE A 23 7.04 -2.09 -5.12
CA ILE A 23 7.35 -2.02 -3.68
C ILE A 23 8.85 -1.79 -3.42
N LEU A 24 9.52 -0.96 -4.22
CA LEU A 24 10.95 -0.72 -4.03
C LEU A 24 11.19 -0.02 -2.67
N PRO A 25 12.14 -0.50 -1.84
CA PRO A 25 12.34 0.01 -0.48
C PRO A 25 13.12 1.33 -0.45
N ASP A 26 14.01 1.57 -1.43
CA ASP A 26 14.86 2.75 -1.43
C ASP A 26 14.00 4.02 -1.63
N PRO A 27 14.06 5.01 -0.71
CA PRO A 27 13.35 6.27 -0.86
C PRO A 27 13.69 7.07 -2.13
N ARG A 28 14.85 6.81 -2.74
CA ARG A 28 15.35 7.48 -3.94
C ARG A 28 14.79 6.85 -5.22
N ASP A 29 14.34 5.60 -5.14
CA ASP A 29 13.71 4.89 -6.25
C ASP A 29 12.25 5.31 -6.42
N ASN A 30 11.78 5.28 -7.67
CA ASN A 30 10.40 5.63 -7.97
C ASN A 30 9.45 4.44 -7.75
N SER A 31 8.90 4.36 -6.55
CA SER A 31 7.83 3.41 -6.21
C SER A 31 6.68 4.11 -5.47
N CYS A 32 5.60 4.38 -6.20
CA CYS A 32 4.50 5.22 -5.70
C CYS A 32 3.78 4.64 -4.48
N PHE A 33 3.72 3.31 -4.33
CA PHE A 33 2.99 2.69 -3.22
C PHE A 33 3.74 2.82 -1.89
N PRO A 34 5.03 2.43 -1.77
CA PRO A 34 5.85 2.78 -0.59
C PRO A 34 5.94 4.28 -0.33
N LYS A 35 6.03 5.10 -1.38
CA LYS A 35 6.05 6.57 -1.25
C LYS A 35 4.78 7.11 -0.59
N ALA A 36 3.60 6.64 -1.01
CA ALA A 36 2.33 7.02 -0.41
C ALA A 36 2.21 6.55 1.05
N ALA A 37 2.65 5.33 1.34
CA ALA A 37 2.68 4.80 2.71
C ALA A 37 3.53 5.68 3.64
N ARG A 38 4.73 6.08 3.20
CA ARG A 38 5.59 6.99 3.96
C ARG A 38 4.96 8.35 4.19
N ALA A 39 4.30 8.93 3.18
CA ALA A 39 3.59 10.19 3.33
C ALA A 39 2.45 10.10 4.36
N ALA A 40 1.90 8.91 4.57
CA ALA A 40 0.90 8.60 5.60
C ALA A 40 1.52 8.19 6.96
N GLY A 41 2.85 8.27 7.13
CA GLY A 41 3.53 7.90 8.38
C GLY A 41 3.73 6.39 8.58
N ILE A 42 3.53 5.57 7.54
CA ILE A 42 3.71 4.11 7.60
C ILE A 42 5.14 3.78 7.15
N SER A 43 5.90 3.09 8.00
CA SER A 43 7.25 2.62 7.64
C SER A 43 7.19 1.53 6.56
N TYR A 44 8.29 1.33 5.82
CA TYR A 44 8.34 0.27 4.82
C TYR A 44 8.11 -1.12 5.45
N ASP A 45 8.72 -1.37 6.60
CA ASP A 45 8.56 -2.64 7.32
C ASP A 45 7.12 -2.85 7.78
N ASP A 46 6.46 -1.81 8.29
CA ASP A 46 5.05 -1.89 8.68
C ASP A 46 4.13 -2.12 7.48
N LEU A 47 4.43 -1.48 6.34
CA LEU A 47 3.70 -1.73 5.10
C LEU A 47 3.79 -3.21 4.69
N ILE A 48 4.99 -3.78 4.66
CA ILE A 48 5.21 -5.19 4.26
C ILE A 48 4.58 -6.14 5.28
N ARG A 49 4.78 -5.90 6.59
CA ARG A 49 4.16 -6.69 7.67
C ARG A 49 2.63 -6.68 7.57
N THR A 50 2.04 -5.52 7.30
CA THR A 50 0.58 -5.38 7.14
C THR A 50 0.08 -6.16 5.94
N VAL A 51 0.76 -6.08 4.79
CA VAL A 51 0.37 -6.84 3.58
C VAL A 51 0.46 -8.35 3.84
N ALA A 52 1.53 -8.81 4.48
CA ALA A 52 1.70 -10.21 4.83
C ALA A 52 0.63 -10.71 5.81
N ASP A 53 0.32 -9.94 6.85
CA ASP A 53 -0.74 -10.26 7.81
C ASP A 53 -2.12 -10.32 7.15
N ILE A 54 -2.45 -9.39 6.24
CA ILE A 54 -3.70 -9.43 5.47
C ILE A 54 -3.77 -10.71 4.62
N ALA A 55 -2.67 -11.09 3.96
CA ALA A 55 -2.61 -12.32 3.17
C ALA A 55 -2.80 -13.57 4.05
N TRP A 56 -2.14 -13.62 5.21
CA TRP A 56 -2.28 -14.72 6.16
C TRP A 56 -3.69 -14.84 6.73
N ARG A 57 -4.30 -13.72 7.15
CA ARG A 57 -5.70 -13.69 7.61
C ARG A 57 -6.65 -14.23 6.55
N ARG A 58 -6.43 -13.91 5.28
CA ARG A 58 -7.26 -14.41 4.16
C ARG A 58 -7.19 -15.92 4.01
N ILE A 59 -6.04 -16.54 4.25
CA ILE A 59 -5.82 -17.98 4.03
C ILE A 59 -6.13 -18.80 5.29
N SER A 60 -5.81 -18.28 6.48
CA SER A 60 -5.84 -19.03 7.74
C SER A 60 -6.94 -18.60 8.72
N GLY A 61 -7.52 -17.42 8.54
CA GLY A 61 -8.40 -16.78 9.53
C GLY A 61 -7.68 -16.24 10.77
N ARG A 62 -6.33 -16.34 10.85
CA ARG A 62 -5.51 -15.89 11.99
C ARG A 62 -4.65 -14.69 11.63
N SER A 63 -4.16 -13.95 12.62
CA SER A 63 -3.25 -12.82 12.42
C SER A 63 -1.83 -13.17 12.82
N LEU A 64 -0.86 -12.88 11.95
CA LEU A 64 0.57 -12.96 12.26
C LEU A 64 0.96 -11.91 13.30
N LEU A 65 0.35 -10.74 13.26
CA LEU A 65 0.68 -9.63 14.16
C LEU A 65 0.08 -9.78 15.55
N ALA A 66 -1.00 -10.55 15.72
CA ALA A 66 -1.59 -10.82 17.02
C ALA A 66 -0.83 -11.88 17.82
N GLU A 67 -0.04 -12.74 17.16
CA GLU A 67 0.72 -13.81 17.80
C GLU A 67 2.08 -13.34 18.34
N VAL A 68 2.48 -12.09 18.06
CA VAL A 68 3.79 -11.50 18.41
C VAL A 68 3.69 -10.42 19.52
N ALA A 69 2.46 -10.10 19.97
CA ALA A 69 2.19 -9.15 21.05
C ALA A 69 1.90 -9.88 22.37
#